data_AF-A0AAI9V7K2-F1
#
_entry.id   AF-A0AAI9V7K2-F1
#
_cell.length_a   1.000
_cell.length_b   1.000
_cell.length_c   1.000
_cell.angle_alpha   90.00
_cell.angle_beta   90.00
_cell.angle_gamma   90.00
#
_symmetry.space_group_name_H-M   'P 1'
#
loop_
_entity.id
_entity.type
_entity.pdbx_description
1 polymer ?
#
loop_
_entity_poly.entity_id
_entity_poly.type
_entity_poly.pdbx_seq_one_letter_code
_entity_poly.pdbx_strand_id
1 'polypeptide(L)'
;MPFMADDRYQNYITLEQEVLVSYRLLFGQSARSRKMIKSQLEKLEKDNGQSIDKLLYTLCGPKKEVDKLPRSIWPVGCRDFEQEKLLESDVYSAQSDFPRLGYRLINLQRFSLRQKPRRLTDLWRDRRNPLQWYTFWAVLWVGGAGIILAIIQTILAGVQVARS
;
A
#
# COMPACT_ATOMS: atom_id res chain seq x y z
N MET A 1 9.56 -52.50 -0.27
CA MET A 1 9.89 -51.07 -0.11
C MET A 1 8.77 -50.25 -0.75
N PRO A 2 7.89 -49.58 0.02
CA PRO A 2 6.91 -48.70 -0.59
C PRO A 2 7.56 -47.34 -0.87
N PHE A 3 7.47 -46.95 -2.13
CA PHE A 3 7.81 -45.63 -2.64
C PHE A 3 6.95 -44.57 -1.93
N MET A 4 7.62 -43.57 -1.38
CA MET A 4 7.07 -42.34 -0.82
C MET A 4 6.27 -41.58 -1.88
N ALA A 5 4.95 -41.80 -1.92
CA ALA A 5 4.05 -41.18 -2.88
C ALA A 5 2.93 -40.37 -2.22
N ASP A 6 3.14 -39.88 -0.99
CA ASP A 6 2.07 -39.19 -0.23
C ASP A 6 2.45 -37.82 0.35
N ASP A 7 3.42 -37.12 -0.24
CA ASP A 7 3.74 -35.71 0.11
C ASP A 7 3.71 -34.76 -1.11
N ARG A 8 3.29 -35.28 -2.27
CA ARG A 8 3.13 -34.49 -3.51
C ARG A 8 1.68 -34.14 -3.81
N TYR A 9 0.80 -34.22 -2.82
CA TYR A 9 -0.55 -33.65 -2.91
C TYR A 9 -0.40 -32.12 -2.94
N GLN A 10 -0.34 -31.62 -4.17
CA GLN A 10 -0.13 -30.26 -4.60
C GLN A 10 -0.76 -29.23 -3.65
N ASN A 11 0.07 -28.35 -3.09
CA ASN A 11 -0.33 -27.01 -2.65
C ASN A 11 -0.73 -26.18 -3.89
N TYR A 12 -1.77 -26.60 -4.61
CA TYR A 12 -2.28 -25.84 -5.76
C TYR A 12 -3.10 -24.68 -5.22
N ILE A 13 -2.65 -23.46 -5.52
CA ILE A 13 -3.45 -22.26 -5.27
C ILE A 13 -4.60 -22.28 -6.27
N THR A 14 -5.83 -22.29 -5.75
CA THR A 14 -7.02 -22.22 -6.61
C THR A 14 -7.22 -20.79 -7.13
N LEU A 15 -7.96 -20.63 -8.23
CA LEU A 15 -8.20 -19.29 -8.77
C LEU A 15 -8.96 -18.41 -7.80
N GLU A 16 -9.90 -18.98 -7.05
CA GLU A 16 -10.71 -18.27 -6.07
C GLU A 16 -9.83 -17.73 -4.94
N GLN A 17 -8.92 -18.57 -4.41
CA GLN A 17 -7.93 -18.16 -3.41
C GLN A 17 -7.03 -17.06 -3.96
N GLU A 18 -6.56 -17.20 -5.19
CA GLU A 18 -5.72 -16.22 -5.86
C GLU A 18 -6.44 -14.87 -6.03
N VAL A 19 -7.71 -14.90 -6.43
CA VAL A 19 -8.57 -13.71 -6.53
C VAL A 19 -8.72 -13.06 -5.16
N LEU A 20 -9.03 -13.83 -4.10
CA LEU A 20 -9.19 -13.30 -2.75
C LEU A 20 -7.92 -12.60 -2.25
N VAL A 21 -6.76 -13.23 -2.40
CA VAL A 21 -5.48 -12.63 -1.99
C VAL A 21 -5.16 -11.41 -2.84
N SER A 22 -5.47 -11.42 -4.15
CA SER A 22 -5.22 -10.27 -5.02
C SER A 22 -6.06 -9.05 -4.63
N TYR A 23 -7.34 -9.25 -4.26
CA TYR A 23 -8.21 -8.19 -3.76
C TYR A 23 -7.71 -7.67 -2.41
N ARG A 24 -7.27 -8.56 -1.52
CA ARG A 24 -6.68 -8.18 -0.24
C ARG A 24 -5.42 -7.32 -0.45
N LEU A 25 -4.54 -7.74 -1.35
CA LEU A 25 -3.31 -7.03 -1.71
C LEU A 25 -3.60 -5.64 -2.29
N LEU A 26 -4.53 -5.54 -3.24
CA LEU A 26 -4.82 -4.28 -3.93
C LEU A 26 -5.60 -3.29 -3.06
N PHE A 27 -6.55 -3.78 -2.26
CA PHE A 27 -7.53 -2.92 -1.61
C PHE A 27 -7.50 -2.98 -0.08
N GLY A 28 -7.16 -4.13 0.50
CA GLY A 28 -7.23 -4.39 1.94
C GLY A 28 -6.00 -3.98 2.75
N GLN A 29 -4.79 -4.05 2.19
CA GLN A 29 -3.56 -3.84 2.96
C GLN A 29 -3.26 -2.36 3.26
N SER A 30 -3.54 -1.45 2.34
CA SER A 30 -3.28 -0.01 2.53
C SER A 30 -4.47 0.75 3.14
N ALA A 31 -4.23 1.60 4.14
CA ALA A 31 -5.29 2.42 4.73
C ALA A 31 -5.96 3.37 3.71
N ARG A 32 -5.21 3.84 2.71
CA ARG A 32 -5.72 4.73 1.67
C ARG A 32 -6.61 3.97 0.69
N SER A 33 -6.21 2.76 0.27
CA SER A 33 -7.01 1.91 -0.60
C SER A 33 -8.31 1.49 0.08
N ARG A 34 -8.26 1.13 1.37
CA ARG A 34 -9.46 0.78 2.17
C ARG A 34 -10.50 1.90 2.20
N LYS A 35 -10.07 3.15 2.42
CA LYS A 35 -10.97 4.31 2.40
C LYS A 35 -11.56 4.54 1.01
N MET A 36 -10.72 4.44 -0.02
CA MET A 36 -11.14 4.64 -1.41
C MET A 36 -12.18 3.60 -1.82
N ILE A 37 -11.89 2.31 -1.63
CA ILE A 37 -12.82 1.25 -2.05
C ILE A 37 -14.12 1.33 -1.26
N LYS A 38 -14.08 1.58 0.05
CA LYS A 38 -15.30 1.77 0.86
C LYS A 38 -16.19 2.88 0.29
N SER A 39 -15.62 4.03 -0.06
CA SER A 39 -16.38 5.13 -0.67
C SER A 39 -16.95 4.77 -2.05
N GLN A 40 -16.26 3.94 -2.83
CA GLN A 40 -16.74 3.47 -4.13
C GLN A 40 -17.87 2.45 -3.97
N LEU A 41 -17.76 1.51 -3.03
CA LEU A 41 -18.81 0.53 -2.76
C LEU A 41 -20.08 1.24 -2.26
N GLU A 42 -19.97 2.17 -1.31
CA GLU A 42 -21.12 2.95 -0.83
C GLU A 42 -21.79 3.76 -1.95
N LYS A 43 -21.01 4.28 -2.90
CA LYS A 43 -21.56 4.97 -4.07
C LYS A 43 -22.30 4.00 -5.00
N LEU A 44 -21.68 2.86 -5.31
CA LEU A 44 -22.28 1.83 -6.17
C LEU A 44 -23.58 1.26 -5.59
N GLU A 45 -23.64 1.06 -4.27
CA GLU A 45 -24.84 0.59 -3.57
C GLU A 45 -25.99 1.60 -3.69
N LYS A 46 -25.70 2.90 -3.60
CA LYS A 46 -26.67 3.98 -3.80
C LYS A 46 -27.14 4.08 -5.25
N ASP A 47 -26.22 3.94 -6.20
CA ASP A 47 -26.52 4.12 -7.63
C ASP A 47 -27.31 2.91 -8.19
N ASN A 48 -26.98 1.68 -7.77
CA ASN A 48 -27.61 0.46 -8.29
C ASN A 48 -28.78 -0.06 -7.43
N GLY A 49 -28.96 0.43 -6.20
CA GLY A 49 -29.99 -0.05 -5.27
C GLY A 49 -29.86 -1.52 -4.86
N GLN A 50 -28.77 -2.20 -5.25
CA GLN A 50 -28.44 -3.57 -4.89
C GLN A 50 -27.40 -3.59 -3.79
N SER A 51 -27.61 -4.47 -2.81
CA SER A 51 -26.63 -4.73 -1.78
C SER A 51 -25.37 -5.35 -2.38
N ILE A 52 -24.23 -4.75 -2.08
CA ILE A 52 -22.92 -5.27 -2.48
C ILE A 52 -22.56 -6.46 -1.59
N ASP A 53 -21.81 -7.40 -2.17
CA ASP A 53 -21.34 -8.59 -1.47
C ASP A 53 -20.64 -8.23 -0.14
N LYS A 54 -21.18 -8.77 0.96
CA LYS A 54 -20.65 -8.60 2.32
C LYS A 54 -19.22 -9.13 2.41
N LEU A 55 -18.89 -10.19 1.67
CA LEU A 55 -17.54 -10.75 1.65
C LEU A 55 -16.53 -9.74 1.11
N LEU A 56 -16.90 -8.97 0.08
CA LEU A 56 -16.03 -7.95 -0.49
C LEU A 56 -15.74 -6.82 0.52
N TYR A 57 -16.76 -6.41 1.28
CA TYR A 57 -16.61 -5.43 2.36
C TYR A 57 -15.66 -5.93 3.46
N THR A 58 -15.81 -7.20 3.87
CA THR A 58 -14.92 -7.82 4.86
C THR A 58 -13.48 -7.96 4.33
N LEU A 59 -13.32 -8.43 3.09
CA LEU A 59 -12.02 -8.68 2.48
C LEU A 59 -11.20 -7.40 2.31
N CYS A 60 -11.86 -6.33 1.87
CA CYS A 60 -11.26 -5.01 1.72
C CYS A 60 -11.22 -4.21 3.04
N GLY A 61 -11.74 -4.79 4.13
CA GLY A 61 -11.84 -4.19 5.46
C GLY A 61 -10.54 -4.24 6.27
N PRO A 62 -10.59 -3.94 7.57
CA PRO A 62 -9.44 -4.07 8.46
C PRO A 62 -9.08 -5.55 8.69
N LYS A 63 -7.79 -5.83 8.97
CA LYS A 63 -7.28 -7.20 9.18
C LYS A 63 -8.07 -7.99 10.23
N LYS A 64 -8.54 -7.32 11.28
CA LYS A 64 -9.38 -7.90 12.35
C LYS A 64 -10.67 -8.57 11.86
N GLU A 65 -11.21 -8.13 10.73
CA GLU A 65 -12.41 -8.74 10.15
C GLU A 65 -12.05 -9.91 9.24
N VAL A 66 -10.95 -9.80 8.50
CA VAL A 66 -10.42 -10.86 7.63
C VAL A 66 -9.92 -12.06 8.44
N ASP A 67 -9.32 -11.82 9.61
CA ASP A 67 -8.87 -12.87 10.53
C ASP A 67 -10.03 -13.72 11.09
N LYS A 68 -11.29 -13.27 10.95
CA LYS A 68 -12.49 -14.05 11.33
C LYS A 68 -12.93 -15.03 10.24
N LEU A 69 -12.42 -14.90 9.01
CA LEU A 69 -12.79 -15.77 7.90
C LEU A 69 -12.14 -17.16 8.04
N PRO A 70 -12.80 -18.22 7.53
CA PRO A 70 -12.29 -19.59 7.65
C PRO A 70 -10.94 -19.72 6.94
N ARG A 71 -10.00 -20.49 7.50
CA ARG A 71 -8.64 -20.58 6.93
C ARG A 71 -8.57 -21.26 5.57
N SER A 72 -9.55 -22.10 5.27
CA SER A 72 -9.63 -22.87 4.03
C SER A 72 -9.70 -21.99 2.77
N ILE A 73 -10.19 -20.75 2.89
CA ILE A 73 -10.30 -19.82 1.75
C ILE A 73 -8.97 -19.15 1.39
N TRP A 74 -7.92 -19.30 2.21
CA TRP A 74 -6.60 -18.73 1.94
C TRP A 74 -5.67 -19.77 1.34
N PRO A 75 -4.75 -19.41 0.44
CA PRO A 75 -3.72 -20.34 -0.03
C PRO A 75 -2.76 -20.71 1.11
N VAL A 76 -2.23 -21.93 1.09
CA VAL A 76 -1.37 -22.45 2.18
C VAL A 76 -0.15 -21.57 2.42
N GLY A 77 0.45 -21.00 1.37
CA GLY A 77 1.59 -20.09 1.47
C GLY A 77 1.31 -18.74 2.15
N CYS A 78 0.04 -18.36 2.31
CA CYS A 78 -0.36 -17.12 3.00
C CYS A 78 -0.98 -17.38 4.37
N ARG A 79 -0.88 -18.59 4.90
CA ARG A 79 -1.38 -18.93 6.25
C ARG A 79 -0.25 -18.84 7.25
N ASP A 80 -0.52 -18.24 8.39
CA ASP A 80 0.33 -18.36 9.56
C ASP A 80 0.09 -19.76 10.18
N PHE A 81 1.15 -20.57 10.29
CA PHE A 81 1.08 -21.91 10.86
C PHE A 81 0.83 -21.91 12.37
N GLU A 82 1.21 -20.84 13.09
CA GLU A 82 1.09 -20.77 14.55
C GLU A 82 -0.18 -20.06 15.00
N GLN A 83 -0.47 -18.89 14.42
CA GLN A 83 -1.63 -18.09 14.83
C GLN A 83 -2.86 -18.38 14.00
N GLU A 84 -2.70 -19.20 12.97
CA GLU A 84 -3.77 -19.65 12.10
C GLU A 84 -4.57 -18.47 11.49
N LYS A 85 -3.85 -17.39 11.18
CA LYS A 85 -4.36 -16.14 10.58
C LYS A 85 -3.82 -15.95 9.17
N LEU A 86 -4.32 -14.94 8.46
CA LEU A 86 -3.74 -14.52 7.19
C LEU A 86 -2.38 -13.84 7.43
N LEU A 87 -1.34 -14.41 6.83
CA LEU A 87 -0.02 -13.82 6.73
C LEU A 87 -0.04 -12.81 5.59
N GLU A 88 -0.08 -11.53 5.94
CA GLU A 88 0.06 -10.43 4.99
C GLU A 88 1.54 -10.08 4.89
N SER A 89 2.15 -10.38 3.74
CA SER A 89 3.49 -9.93 3.40
C SER A 89 3.45 -8.56 2.73
N ASP A 90 4.54 -7.80 2.83
CA ASP A 90 4.76 -6.61 1.99
C ASP A 90 5.32 -6.99 0.60
N VAL A 91 5.83 -8.22 0.46
CA VAL A 91 6.45 -8.75 -0.75
C VAL A 91 5.77 -10.06 -1.13
N TYR A 92 5.18 -10.08 -2.32
CA TYR A 92 4.58 -11.29 -2.91
C TYR A 92 5.36 -11.71 -4.13
N SER A 93 5.48 -13.02 -4.31
CA SER A 93 6.04 -13.61 -5.51
C SER A 93 4.92 -13.86 -6.51
N ALA A 94 5.03 -13.24 -7.67
CA ALA A 94 4.08 -13.41 -8.77
C ALA A 94 4.08 -14.83 -9.36
N GLN A 95 5.03 -15.69 -9.01
CA GLN A 95 5.13 -17.05 -9.53
C GLN A 95 4.59 -18.08 -8.53
N SER A 96 4.88 -17.90 -7.24
CA SER A 96 4.44 -18.83 -6.19
C SER A 96 3.07 -18.47 -5.62
N ASP A 97 2.79 -17.18 -5.40
CA ASP A 97 1.58 -16.74 -4.69
C ASP A 97 0.43 -16.46 -5.66
N PHE A 98 0.78 -16.10 -6.91
CA PHE A 98 -0.15 -15.73 -7.96
C PHE A 98 0.14 -16.43 -9.29
N PRO A 99 0.02 -17.76 -9.38
CA PRO A 99 0.39 -18.52 -10.57
C PRO A 99 -0.35 -18.11 -11.86
N ARG A 100 -1.57 -17.54 -11.78
CA ARG A 100 -2.38 -17.17 -12.96
C ARG A 100 -2.48 -15.65 -13.15
N LEU A 101 -2.69 -14.91 -12.07
CA LEU A 101 -2.87 -13.47 -12.02
C LEU A 101 -1.54 -12.72 -11.88
N GLY A 102 -0.45 -13.38 -11.51
CA GLY A 102 0.84 -12.75 -11.24
C GLY A 102 1.34 -11.87 -12.38
N TYR A 103 1.22 -12.32 -13.63
CA TYR A 103 1.57 -11.51 -14.81
C TYR A 103 0.76 -10.20 -14.89
N ARG A 104 -0.54 -10.25 -14.57
CA ARG A 104 -1.41 -9.07 -14.55
C ARG A 104 -1.05 -8.13 -13.42
N LEU A 105 -0.74 -8.66 -12.23
CA LEU A 105 -0.30 -7.87 -11.08
C LEU A 105 1.03 -7.17 -11.38
N ILE A 106 1.99 -7.85 -12.01
CA ILE A 106 3.25 -7.23 -12.45
C ILE A 106 2.99 -6.11 -13.44
N ASN A 107 2.09 -6.30 -14.40
CA ASN A 107 1.76 -5.24 -15.35
C ASN A 107 1.09 -4.04 -14.67
N LEU A 108 0.20 -4.27 -13.71
CA LEU A 108 -0.38 -3.21 -12.87
C LEU A 108 0.69 -2.47 -12.06
N GLN A 109 1.64 -3.20 -11.47
CA GLN A 109 2.75 -2.61 -10.74
C GLN A 109 3.63 -1.76 -11.66
N ARG A 110 3.98 -2.25 -12.84
CA ARG A 110 4.74 -1.47 -13.85
C ARG A 110 3.98 -0.23 -14.29
N PHE A 111 2.66 -0.33 -14.49
CA PHE A 111 1.83 0.81 -14.85
C PHE A 111 1.78 1.86 -13.73
N SER A 112 1.62 1.41 -12.48
CA SER A 112 1.65 2.26 -11.28
C SER A 112 3.01 2.96 -11.13
N LEU A 113 4.12 2.23 -11.32
CA LEU A 113 5.47 2.81 -11.29
C LEU A 113 5.73 3.83 -12.41
N ARG A 114 5.08 3.67 -13.57
CA ARG A 114 5.15 4.63 -14.69
C ARG A 114 4.34 5.89 -14.42
N GLN A 115 3.31 5.83 -13.58
CA GLN A 115 2.60 7.03 -13.13
C GLN A 115 3.49 7.81 -12.15
N LYS A 116 4.26 8.77 -12.68
CA LYS A 116 5.06 9.67 -11.85
C LYS A 116 4.17 10.35 -10.80
N PRO A 117 4.53 10.31 -9.50
CA PRO A 117 3.79 11.02 -8.45
C PRO A 117 3.91 12.53 -8.72
N ARG A 118 2.83 13.15 -9.19
CA ARG A 118 2.79 14.58 -9.57
C ARG A 118 2.69 15.53 -8.36
N ARG A 119 2.70 15.03 -7.13
CA ARG A 119 2.49 15.83 -5.92
C ARG A 119 3.72 15.83 -5.02
N LEU A 120 4.21 17.02 -4.68
CA LEU A 120 5.26 17.23 -3.67
C LEU A 120 4.88 16.63 -2.29
N THR A 121 3.59 16.45 -2.02
CA THR A 121 3.09 15.75 -0.83
C THR A 121 3.26 14.23 -0.86
N ASP A 122 3.36 13.60 -2.04
CA ASP A 122 3.73 12.18 -2.15
C ASP A 122 5.24 12.01 -1.93
N LEU A 123 6.07 12.96 -2.39
CA LEU A 123 7.49 13.07 -1.98
C LEU A 123 7.62 13.29 -0.47
N TRP A 124 6.69 14.03 0.13
CA TRP A 124 6.63 14.28 1.58
C TRP A 124 6.22 13.04 2.42
N ARG A 125 5.76 11.95 1.78
CA ARG A 125 5.32 10.71 2.45
C ARG A 125 6.12 9.48 2.01
N ASP A 126 6.98 9.62 1.01
CA ASP A 126 7.74 8.51 0.46
C ASP A 126 9.01 8.24 1.30
N ARG A 127 8.90 7.26 2.21
CA ARG A 127 10.03 6.73 3.01
C ARG A 127 11.01 5.88 2.21
N ARG A 128 10.80 5.67 0.90
CA ARG A 128 11.61 4.73 0.11
C ARG A 128 13.01 5.24 -0.24
N ASN A 129 13.28 6.56 -0.14
CA ASN A 129 14.60 7.15 -0.35
C ASN A 129 14.95 8.16 0.76
N PRO A 130 15.45 7.71 1.93
CA PRO A 130 15.77 8.61 3.05
C PRO A 130 16.83 9.66 2.69
N LEU A 131 17.71 9.38 1.72
CA LEU A 131 18.75 10.33 1.28
C LEU A 131 18.16 11.58 0.62
N GLN A 132 17.22 11.45 -0.31
CA GLN A 132 16.58 12.61 -0.95
C GLN A 132 15.71 13.40 0.05
N TRP A 133 15.10 12.70 1.01
CA TRP A 133 14.36 13.31 2.11
C TRP A 133 15.21 14.30 2.93
N TYR A 134 16.41 13.88 3.37
CA TYR A 134 17.30 14.75 4.14
C TYR A 134 17.79 15.95 3.33
N THR A 135 18.10 15.77 2.04
CA THR A 135 18.55 16.89 1.19
C THR A 135 17.48 17.98 1.05
N PHE A 136 16.21 17.61 0.94
CA PHE A 136 15.11 18.57 0.87
C PHE A 136 14.97 19.38 2.16
N TRP A 137 15.01 18.71 3.32
CA TRP A 137 14.96 19.39 4.62
C TRP A 137 16.20 20.24 4.88
N ALA A 138 17.39 19.79 4.47
CA ALA A 138 18.62 20.57 4.58
C ALA A 138 18.52 21.87 3.77
N VAL A 139 18.04 21.82 2.52
CA VAL A 139 17.84 23.01 1.70
C VAL A 139 16.78 23.94 2.30
N LEU A 140 15.69 23.38 2.83
CA LEU A 140 14.62 24.18 3.46
C LEU A 140 15.12 24.93 4.70
N TRP A 141 15.89 24.26 5.56
CA TRP A 141 16.44 24.87 6.77
C TRP A 141 17.58 25.83 6.47
N VAL A 142 18.56 25.44 5.65
CA VAL A 142 19.72 26.28 5.32
C VAL A 142 19.31 27.48 4.47
N GLY A 143 18.49 27.26 3.44
CA GLY A 143 17.94 28.33 2.60
C GLY A 143 16.99 29.25 3.38
N GLY A 144 16.11 28.67 4.20
CA GLY A 144 15.20 29.44 5.06
C GLY A 144 15.92 30.31 6.08
N ALA A 145 16.93 29.75 6.78
CA ALA A 145 17.75 30.51 7.71
C ALA A 145 18.52 31.65 7.02
N GLY A 146 19.06 31.41 5.83
CA GLY A 146 19.73 32.43 5.03
C GLY A 146 18.80 33.59 4.65
N ILE A 147 17.57 33.29 4.22
CA ILE A 147 16.56 34.32 3.87
C ILE A 147 16.17 35.13 5.11
N ILE A 148 15.96 34.49 6.26
CA ILE A 148 15.59 35.18 7.51
C ILE A 148 16.71 36.13 7.94
N LEU A 149 17.96 35.66 7.92
CA LEU A 149 19.12 36.49 8.25
C LEU A 149 19.26 37.68 7.29
N ALA A 150 19.04 37.46 5.99
CA ALA A 150 19.08 38.53 5.00
C ALA A 150 17.98 39.58 5.23
N ILE A 151 16.76 39.16 5.61
CA ILE A 151 15.67 40.07 5.95
C ILE A 151 16.03 40.91 7.19
N ILE A 152 16.53 40.27 8.25
CA ILE A 152 16.94 40.96 9.48
C ILE A 152 18.03 41.99 9.18
N GLN A 153 19.06 41.60 8.42
CA GLN A 153 20.15 42.51 8.04
C GLN A 153 19.63 43.70 7.22
N THR A 154 18.71 43.46 6.29
CA THR A 154 18.11 44.52 5.46
C THR A 154 17.31 45.51 6.32
N ILE A 155 16.53 45.02 7.28
CA ILE A 155 15.74 45.87 8.19
C ILE A 155 16.67 46.70 9.07
N LEU A 156 17.71 46.08 9.67
CA LEU A 156 18.67 46.78 10.53
C LEU A 156 19.42 47.86 9.77
N ALA A 157 19.88 47.57 8.55
CA ALA A 157 20.53 48.54 7.67
C ALA A 157 19.58 49.70 7.29
N GLY A 158 18.33 49.40 6.97
CA GLY A 158 17.31 50.42 6.67
C GLY A 158 17.02 51.35 7.86
N VAL A 159 16.90 50.78 9.07
CA VAL A 159 16.70 51.57 10.30
C VAL A 159 17.92 52.43 10.63
N GLN A 160 19.13 51.93 10.37
CA GLN A 160 20.37 52.67 10.61
C GLN A 160 20.50 53.88 9.67
N VAL A 161 20.19 53.70 8.39
CA VAL A 161 20.19 54.80 7.38
C VAL A 161 19.08 55.82 7.67
N ALA A 162 17.93 55.39 8.17
CA ALA A 162 16.86 56.32 8.57
C ALA A 162 17.19 57.11 9.87
N ARG A 163 18.15 56.64 10.67
CA ARG A 163 18.63 57.31 11.90
C ARG A 163 19.86 58.19 11.70
N SER A 164 20.57 58.06 10.57
CA SER A 164 21.72 58.89 10.18
C SER A 164 21.28 60.11 9.40
#